data_AF-A0A3S0QE62-F1
#
_entry.id   AF-A0A3S0QE62-F1
#
_cell.length_a   1.000
_cell.length_b   1.000
_cell.length_c   1.000
_cell.angle_alpha   90.00
_cell.angle_beta   90.00
_cell.angle_gamma   90.00
#
_symmetry.space_group_name_H-M   'P 1'
#
loop_
_entity.id
_entity.type
_entity.pdbx_description
1 polymer ?
#
loop_
_entity_poly.entity_id
_entity_poly.type
_entity_poly.pdbx_seq_one_letter_code
_entity_poly.pdbx_strand_id
1 'polypeptide(L)'
;MCLFTRVSRPVLAGLVALFLSCASRAQSTGGVGIGTTAPDASAALEIKSTTQGLLLPRLTQAQRDAIASPPGGLVIFQTDNTPGLYAYSGAAWVLLGADNLGNHTATQHLNLGANQLVGNGGSTGISISSGGAVGVGTTSPAAPLHVAGSVTDFYSYGTSGNLVTTSNLTASSQMAAFPVRRLGDGNVSTHWYAANTTLPQYVQADLGANGAMVRRYRLYYVGVYQENPKNWTLEGSTDATNWISLHTVSGEPNTVGWHEHTLSNTTTYRYYRLKITAVQASNVHPSFEEWELYSESGSVGDVALRLSQGTLRLSGLATGAASSTRLLGLDGGGLLTPMTALPAGFSDNLGDHTATQDLDLGAHKLTGNGGSTGLSISNNGAVTTDGALAVNGDVAAGANLSVTGTTTIGSSGTALDAVIRASVYFDLPAIGSNNSYVQTVSVPGAVPGATVYVSPNAGLPGSLVVSNARVTYNGSIDIKFVNAGGNTQDALGMNYYLTVIQ
;
A
#
# COMPACT_ATOMS: atom_id res chain seq x y z
N MET A 1 84.36 -59.54 93.62
CA MET A 1 84.70 -58.17 94.07
C MET A 1 84.16 -57.21 93.02
N CYS A 2 83.19 -56.40 93.43
CA CYS A 2 82.37 -55.53 92.59
C CYS A 2 83.20 -54.51 91.80
N LEU A 3 82.80 -54.24 90.55
CA LEU A 3 83.07 -52.93 89.95
C LEU A 3 81.90 -52.52 89.03
N PHE A 4 80.89 -51.88 89.64
CA PHE A 4 79.92 -51.05 88.94
C PHE A 4 80.64 -49.82 88.40
N THR A 5 80.89 -49.74 87.09
CA THR A 5 81.33 -48.51 86.44
C THR A 5 80.11 -47.68 86.04
N ARG A 6 79.93 -46.56 86.75
CA ARG A 6 78.94 -45.52 86.50
C ARG A 6 79.06 -44.98 85.07
N VAL A 7 78.00 -45.11 84.27
CA VAL A 7 77.79 -44.25 83.10
C VAL A 7 77.47 -42.85 83.63
N SER A 8 78.30 -41.87 83.26
CA SER A 8 78.18 -40.50 83.73
C SER A 8 76.99 -39.80 83.04
N ARG A 9 76.18 -39.10 83.85
CA ARG A 9 75.01 -38.31 83.43
C ARG A 9 75.22 -37.33 82.24
N PRO A 10 76.42 -36.78 81.92
CA PRO A 10 76.56 -35.92 80.74
C PRO A 10 76.42 -36.62 79.38
N VAL A 11 76.63 -37.94 79.28
CA VAL A 11 76.55 -38.65 77.99
C VAL A 11 75.09 -38.84 77.54
N LEU A 12 74.17 -39.02 78.48
CA LEU A 12 72.73 -39.11 78.19
C LEU A 12 72.12 -37.74 77.87
N ALA A 13 72.63 -36.65 78.45
CA ALA A 13 72.22 -35.28 78.11
C ALA A 13 72.71 -34.84 76.71
N GLY A 14 73.90 -35.26 76.29
CA GLY A 14 74.43 -35.00 74.95
C GLY A 14 73.68 -35.72 73.83
N LEU A 15 73.22 -36.96 74.08
CA LEU A 15 72.45 -37.73 73.09
C LEU A 15 71.03 -37.19 72.91
N VAL A 16 70.40 -36.68 73.98
CA VAL A 16 69.08 -36.02 73.91
C VAL A 16 69.17 -34.64 73.23
N ALA A 17 70.29 -33.92 73.35
CA ALA A 17 70.52 -32.66 72.62
C ALA A 17 70.83 -32.87 71.12
N LEU A 18 71.42 -34.01 70.75
CA LEU A 18 71.65 -34.38 69.35
C LEU A 18 70.36 -34.82 68.64
N PHE A 19 69.38 -35.36 69.38
CA PHE A 19 68.04 -35.70 68.85
C PHE A 19 67.05 -34.52 68.86
N LEU A 20 67.26 -33.48 69.67
CA LEU A 20 66.43 -32.25 69.66
C LEU A 20 66.87 -31.19 68.62
N SER A 21 68.05 -31.36 68.01
CA SER A 21 68.55 -30.45 66.97
C SER A 21 68.20 -30.88 65.54
N CYS A 22 67.58 -32.05 65.36
CA CYS A 22 66.93 -32.44 64.11
C CYS A 22 65.41 -32.18 64.15
N ALA A 23 64.98 -31.02 64.64
CA ALA A 23 63.80 -30.44 64.02
C ALA A 23 64.20 -30.20 62.56
N SER A 24 63.80 -31.10 61.66
CA SER A 24 63.85 -30.89 60.23
C SER A 24 63.12 -29.58 59.94
N ARG A 25 63.84 -28.45 60.00
CA ARG A 25 63.32 -27.15 59.65
C ARG A 25 63.15 -27.21 58.13
N ALA A 26 61.94 -27.54 57.68
CA ALA A 26 61.56 -27.47 56.27
C ALA A 26 61.57 -26.03 55.72
N GLN A 27 61.93 -25.05 56.54
CA GLN A 27 61.91 -23.63 56.23
C GLN A 27 63.27 -23.05 56.66
N SER A 28 64.20 -22.97 55.71
CA SER A 28 65.34 -22.05 55.83
C SER A 28 64.82 -20.61 55.77
N THR A 29 65.70 -19.62 55.92
CA THR A 29 65.39 -18.18 55.76
C THR A 29 65.14 -17.80 54.27
N GLY A 30 64.46 -18.67 53.52
CA GLY A 30 64.12 -18.57 52.10
C GLY A 30 62.85 -19.38 51.79
N GLY A 31 62.32 -19.25 50.57
CA GLY A 31 61.06 -19.87 50.16
C GLY A 31 61.00 -21.39 50.36
N VAL A 32 59.78 -21.93 50.46
CA VAL A 32 59.52 -23.37 50.53
C VAL A 32 59.57 -23.96 49.12
N GLY A 33 60.48 -24.91 48.88
CA GLY A 33 60.55 -25.67 47.62
C GLY A 33 59.98 -27.07 47.77
N ILE A 34 59.08 -27.47 46.87
CA ILE A 34 58.63 -28.86 46.72
C ILE A 34 59.04 -29.32 45.33
N GLY A 35 59.94 -30.31 45.25
CA GLY A 35 60.50 -30.78 43.96
C GLY A 35 61.59 -29.85 43.36
N THR A 36 61.99 -28.80 44.08
CA THR A 36 63.14 -27.94 43.77
C THR A 36 63.91 -27.62 45.05
N THR A 37 65.24 -27.55 44.97
CA THR A 37 66.11 -27.12 46.08
C THR A 37 66.52 -25.66 45.96
N ALA A 38 66.17 -24.99 44.86
CA ALA A 38 66.40 -23.59 44.61
C ALA A 38 65.09 -22.94 44.14
N PRO A 39 64.14 -22.66 45.06
CA PRO A 39 62.97 -21.87 44.73
C PRO A 39 63.36 -20.52 44.15
N ASP A 40 62.54 -19.99 43.24
CA ASP A 40 62.70 -18.63 42.73
C ASP A 40 62.77 -17.63 43.89
N ALA A 41 63.68 -16.65 43.80
CA ALA A 41 63.90 -15.68 44.88
C ALA A 41 62.66 -14.83 45.20
N SER A 42 61.71 -14.72 44.26
CA SER A 42 60.43 -14.03 44.46
C SER A 42 59.32 -14.93 45.04
N ALA A 43 59.55 -16.24 45.20
CA ALA A 43 58.55 -17.21 45.66
C ALA A 43 58.72 -17.56 47.15
N ALA A 44 57.65 -17.37 47.92
CA ALA A 44 57.55 -17.93 49.27
C ALA A 44 57.26 -19.45 49.26
N LEU A 45 56.66 -19.95 48.17
CA LEU A 45 56.40 -21.36 47.90
C LEU A 45 56.53 -21.62 46.40
N GLU A 46 57.39 -22.57 46.00
CA GLU A 46 57.47 -23.10 44.64
C GLU A 46 57.25 -24.61 44.65
N ILE A 47 56.38 -25.09 43.77
CA ILE A 47 56.14 -26.52 43.54
C ILE A 47 56.59 -26.83 42.12
N LYS A 48 57.70 -27.55 41.98
CA LYS A 48 58.28 -27.94 40.69
C LYS A 48 58.09 -29.43 40.45
N SER A 49 57.15 -29.78 39.58
CA SER A 49 56.94 -31.15 39.11
C SER A 49 56.43 -31.13 37.67
N THR A 50 56.80 -32.14 36.88
CA THR A 50 56.28 -32.34 35.52
C THR A 50 55.18 -33.40 35.45
N THR A 51 54.94 -34.14 36.55
CA THR A 51 53.99 -35.27 36.60
C THR A 51 52.93 -35.13 37.70
N GLN A 52 53.10 -34.20 38.64
CA GLN A 52 52.18 -33.98 39.77
C GLN A 52 51.75 -32.51 39.83
N GLY A 53 50.54 -32.26 40.35
CA GLY A 53 49.99 -30.91 40.53
C GLY A 53 49.62 -30.61 41.98
N LEU A 54 49.08 -29.42 42.23
CA LEU A 54 48.56 -29.01 43.54
C LEU A 54 47.07 -29.38 43.67
N LEU A 55 46.74 -30.27 44.60
CA LEU A 55 45.36 -30.47 45.03
C LEU A 55 45.02 -29.51 46.16
N LEU A 56 44.18 -28.52 45.86
CA LEU A 56 43.63 -27.60 46.84
C LEU A 56 42.58 -28.29 47.73
N PRO A 57 42.20 -27.70 48.88
CA PRO A 57 41.08 -28.19 49.68
C PRO A 57 39.83 -28.35 48.82
N ARG A 58 39.29 -29.58 48.79
CA ARG A 58 38.10 -29.96 48.02
C ARG A 58 36.90 -29.94 48.94
N LEU A 59 35.98 -29.01 48.71
CA LEU A 59 34.85 -28.76 49.59
C LEU A 59 33.55 -28.78 48.80
N THR A 60 32.48 -29.26 49.42
CA THR A 60 31.12 -28.95 48.95
C THR A 60 30.82 -27.46 49.17
N GLN A 61 29.81 -26.91 48.49
CA GLN A 61 29.35 -25.55 48.73
C GLN A 61 29.01 -25.33 50.21
N ALA A 62 28.32 -26.27 50.84
CA ALA A 62 27.99 -26.19 52.26
C ALA A 62 29.26 -26.12 53.14
N GLN A 63 30.28 -26.92 52.83
CA GLN A 63 31.55 -26.90 53.56
C GLN A 63 32.36 -25.62 53.30
N ARG A 64 32.32 -25.08 52.08
CA ARG A 64 32.94 -23.80 51.71
C ARG A 64 32.28 -22.64 52.44
N ASP A 65 30.94 -22.59 52.45
CA ASP A 65 30.15 -21.54 53.09
C ASP A 65 30.24 -21.62 54.62
N ALA A 66 30.61 -22.78 55.18
CA ALA A 66 30.90 -22.97 56.60
C ALA A 66 32.30 -22.48 57.03
N ILE A 67 33.17 -22.05 56.11
CA ILE A 67 34.45 -21.42 56.47
C ILE A 67 34.15 -20.07 57.11
N ALA A 68 34.41 -19.95 58.41
CA ALA A 68 34.23 -18.70 59.14
C ALA A 68 35.32 -17.69 58.77
N SER A 69 34.92 -16.45 58.49
CA SER A 69 35.81 -15.30 58.22
C SER A 69 36.95 -15.61 57.23
N PRO A 70 36.66 -16.11 56.01
CA PRO A 70 37.70 -16.45 55.05
C PRO A 70 38.50 -15.19 54.66
N PRO A 71 39.84 -15.24 54.64
CA PRO A 71 40.64 -14.11 54.19
C PRO A 71 40.50 -13.91 52.68
N GLY A 72 40.62 -12.65 52.23
CA GLY A 72 40.69 -12.33 50.80
C GLY A 72 41.87 -13.05 50.14
N GLY A 73 41.63 -13.67 48.97
CA GLY A 73 42.60 -14.48 48.24
C GLY A 73 42.65 -15.96 48.66
N LEU A 74 41.83 -16.43 49.61
CA LEU A 74 41.73 -17.86 49.91
C LEU A 74 41.20 -18.63 48.70
N VAL A 75 41.94 -19.66 48.26
CA VAL A 75 41.59 -20.48 47.09
C VAL A 75 41.21 -21.90 47.49
N ILE A 76 40.08 -22.39 46.99
CA ILE A 76 39.55 -23.75 47.21
C ILE A 76 39.03 -24.35 45.91
N PHE A 77 38.86 -25.67 45.88
CA PHE A 77 38.13 -26.35 44.81
C PHE A 77 36.75 -26.78 45.31
N GLN A 78 35.68 -26.27 44.70
CA GLN A 78 34.32 -26.69 45.03
C GLN A 78 33.96 -27.96 44.24
N THR A 79 33.35 -28.96 44.90
CA THR A 79 33.05 -30.27 44.29
C THR A 79 31.61 -30.45 43.83
N ASP A 80 30.68 -29.59 44.25
CA ASP A 80 29.25 -29.64 43.91
C ASP A 80 28.69 -28.23 43.58
N ASN A 81 27.41 -28.14 43.22
CA ASN A 81 26.67 -26.90 42.94
C ASN A 81 27.46 -25.80 42.18
N THR A 82 27.85 -26.10 40.94
CA THR A 82 28.90 -25.42 40.13
C THR A 82 30.32 -25.77 40.60
N PRO A 83 30.82 -26.98 40.28
CA PRO A 83 32.18 -27.37 40.60
C PRO A 83 33.22 -26.50 39.90
N GLY A 84 34.30 -26.16 40.61
CA GLY A 84 35.36 -25.33 40.03
C GLY A 84 36.32 -24.74 41.06
N LEU A 85 37.28 -23.95 40.56
CA LEU A 85 38.25 -23.24 41.38
C LEU A 85 37.65 -21.92 41.87
N TYR A 86 37.54 -21.73 43.18
CA TYR A 86 36.99 -20.50 43.76
C TYR A 86 38.06 -19.74 44.54
N ALA A 87 38.04 -18.41 44.44
CA ALA A 87 38.74 -17.52 45.36
C ALA A 87 37.75 -16.67 46.15
N TYR A 88 38.05 -16.44 47.43
CA TYR A 88 37.30 -15.47 48.23
C TYR A 88 37.80 -14.06 47.92
N SER A 89 36.93 -13.17 47.43
CA SER A 89 37.30 -11.79 47.07
C SER A 89 37.51 -10.87 48.27
N GLY A 90 37.23 -11.34 49.48
CA GLY A 90 37.07 -10.52 50.69
C GLY A 90 35.59 -10.26 51.03
N ALA A 91 34.68 -10.44 50.06
CA ALA A 91 33.24 -10.27 50.25
C ALA A 91 32.40 -11.48 49.82
N ALA A 92 32.85 -12.23 48.80
CA ALA A 92 32.14 -13.38 48.27
C ALA A 92 33.09 -14.40 47.64
N TRP A 93 32.62 -15.64 47.48
CA TRP A 93 33.30 -16.66 46.70
C TRP A 93 33.08 -16.40 45.20
N VAL A 94 34.17 -16.22 44.46
CA VAL A 94 34.17 -15.97 43.02
C VAL A 94 34.76 -17.17 42.31
N LEU A 95 34.03 -17.70 41.32
CA LEU A 95 34.52 -18.76 40.44
C LEU A 95 35.61 -18.18 39.53
N LEU A 96 36.80 -18.75 39.57
CA LEU A 96 37.90 -18.38 38.69
C LEU A 96 37.77 -19.12 37.35
N GLY A 97 37.78 -18.37 36.24
CA GLY A 97 37.72 -18.93 34.88
C GLY A 97 36.37 -18.83 34.17
N ALA A 98 35.34 -18.25 34.79
CA ALA A 98 34.13 -17.84 34.09
C ALA A 98 34.26 -16.39 33.60
N ASP A 99 34.11 -16.16 32.30
CA ASP A 99 33.98 -14.82 31.73
C ASP A 99 32.49 -14.48 31.59
N ASN A 100 32.09 -13.30 32.05
CA ASN A 100 30.72 -12.79 31.88
C ASN A 100 30.60 -11.74 30.77
N LEU A 101 31.66 -11.54 29.98
CA LEU A 101 31.77 -10.60 28.85
C LEU A 101 31.51 -9.12 29.22
N GLY A 102 31.26 -8.79 30.49
CA GLY A 102 30.67 -7.51 30.90
C GLY A 102 31.65 -6.32 30.96
N ASN A 103 32.96 -6.59 31.10
CA ASN A 103 34.01 -5.56 31.12
C ASN A 103 35.18 -5.88 30.16
N HIS A 104 34.95 -6.77 29.20
CA HIS A 104 35.98 -7.27 28.30
C HIS A 104 36.22 -6.29 27.14
N THR A 105 37.49 -6.05 26.83
CA THR A 105 37.94 -5.49 25.54
C THR A 105 38.49 -6.63 24.69
N ALA A 106 37.84 -6.91 23.57
CA ALA A 106 38.26 -8.00 22.68
C ALA A 106 39.63 -7.72 22.07
N THR A 107 40.61 -8.58 22.33
CA THR A 107 41.92 -8.56 21.65
C THR A 107 41.93 -9.45 20.39
N GLN A 108 40.86 -10.22 20.18
CA GLN A 108 40.58 -11.04 19.00
C GLN A 108 39.10 -10.93 18.62
N HIS A 109 38.70 -11.46 17.47
CA HIS A 109 37.29 -11.49 17.07
C HIS A 109 36.48 -12.40 18.01
N LEU A 110 35.29 -11.95 18.40
CA LEU A 110 34.36 -12.77 19.17
C LEU A 110 33.62 -13.74 18.24
N ASN A 111 33.96 -15.03 18.31
CA ASN A 111 33.24 -16.08 17.59
C ASN A 111 32.18 -16.70 18.50
N LEU A 112 30.90 -16.47 18.21
CA LEU A 112 29.77 -16.98 18.98
C LEU A 112 29.37 -18.41 18.57
N GLY A 113 29.95 -18.96 17.50
CA GLY A 113 29.59 -20.27 16.96
C GLY A 113 28.11 -20.32 16.56
N ALA A 114 27.37 -21.27 17.15
CA ALA A 114 25.92 -21.39 16.95
C ALA A 114 25.08 -20.43 17.81
N ASN A 115 25.70 -19.67 18.72
CA ASN A 115 25.00 -18.76 19.62
C ASN A 115 24.76 -17.38 18.96
N GLN A 116 23.87 -16.60 19.56
CA GLN A 116 23.48 -15.26 19.09
C GLN A 116 23.69 -14.22 20.20
N LEU A 117 23.81 -12.95 19.81
CA LEU A 117 23.66 -11.84 20.74
C LEU A 117 22.16 -11.60 20.98
N VAL A 118 21.70 -11.86 22.20
CA VAL A 118 20.28 -11.79 22.60
C VAL A 118 20.11 -10.85 23.80
N GLY A 119 18.97 -10.17 23.90
CA GLY A 119 18.64 -9.32 25.04
C GLY A 119 17.84 -10.07 26.12
N ASN A 120 18.15 -9.83 27.40
CA ASN A 120 17.35 -10.26 28.57
C ASN A 120 16.96 -11.77 28.58
N GLY A 121 17.84 -12.65 28.14
CA GLY A 121 17.59 -14.09 28.11
C GLY A 121 16.70 -14.57 26.96
N GLY A 122 16.49 -13.75 25.93
CA GLY A 122 15.78 -14.15 24.71
C GLY A 122 16.51 -15.25 23.92
N SER A 123 15.80 -15.89 22.99
CA SER A 123 16.32 -16.97 22.14
C SER A 123 16.61 -16.54 20.69
N THR A 124 16.30 -15.28 20.35
CA THR A 124 16.43 -14.75 19.00
C THR A 124 17.04 -13.35 19.06
N GLY A 125 18.06 -13.10 18.25
CA GLY A 125 18.74 -11.81 18.23
C GLY A 125 19.62 -11.62 17.00
N ILE A 126 20.85 -11.15 17.20
CA ILE A 126 21.82 -10.93 16.12
C ILE A 126 22.69 -12.17 15.94
N SER A 127 22.73 -12.70 14.72
CA SER A 127 23.62 -13.77 14.29
C SER A 127 24.55 -13.30 13.18
N ILE A 128 25.69 -13.96 13.07
CA ILE A 128 26.61 -13.81 11.94
C ILE A 128 26.87 -15.22 11.40
N SER A 129 26.56 -15.46 10.13
CA SER A 129 26.79 -16.76 9.50
C SER A 129 28.29 -17.01 9.29
N SER A 130 28.67 -18.25 8.98
CA SER A 130 30.06 -18.57 8.61
C SER A 130 30.55 -17.83 7.36
N GLY A 131 29.62 -17.30 6.53
CA GLY A 131 29.92 -16.45 5.38
C GLY A 131 29.94 -14.95 5.68
N GLY A 132 29.78 -14.56 6.95
CA GLY A 132 29.79 -13.15 7.39
C GLY A 132 28.47 -12.42 7.21
N ALA A 133 27.40 -13.09 6.79
CA ALA A 133 26.08 -12.47 6.66
C ALA A 133 25.44 -12.24 8.04
N VAL A 134 24.91 -11.05 8.28
CA VAL A 134 24.28 -10.65 9.54
C VAL A 134 22.78 -10.94 9.49
N GLY A 135 22.31 -11.76 10.42
CA GLY A 135 20.89 -12.01 10.64
C GLY A 135 20.38 -11.28 11.88
N VAL A 136 19.32 -10.49 11.76
CA VAL A 136 18.59 -9.92 12.91
C VAL A 136 17.25 -10.62 12.99
N GLY A 137 16.99 -11.35 14.07
CA GLY A 137 15.75 -12.14 14.19
C GLY A 137 15.80 -13.50 13.50
N THR A 138 16.93 -13.89 12.90
CA THR A 138 17.11 -15.14 12.15
C THR A 138 18.54 -15.67 12.27
N THR A 139 18.71 -16.99 12.20
CA THR A 139 20.00 -17.69 12.10
C THR A 139 20.38 -18.05 10.66
N SER A 140 19.47 -17.88 9.70
CA SER A 140 19.66 -18.22 8.28
C SER A 140 19.50 -16.96 7.42
N PRO A 141 20.47 -16.03 7.46
CA PRO A 141 20.42 -14.83 6.63
C PRO A 141 20.51 -15.21 5.13
N ALA A 142 19.55 -14.73 4.33
CA ALA A 142 19.50 -14.97 2.88
C ALA A 142 20.23 -13.87 2.07
N ALA A 143 20.74 -12.85 2.75
CA ALA A 143 21.46 -11.70 2.21
C ALA A 143 22.53 -11.26 3.21
N PRO A 144 23.51 -10.42 2.83
CA PRO A 144 24.55 -9.93 3.73
C PRO A 144 24.02 -9.26 5.01
N LEU A 145 22.85 -8.64 4.94
CA LEU A 145 22.05 -8.24 6.10
C LEU A 145 20.60 -8.72 5.88
N HIS A 146 20.11 -9.61 6.74
CA HIS A 146 18.73 -10.11 6.72
C HIS A 146 18.06 -9.79 8.06
N VAL A 147 17.07 -8.90 8.04
CA VAL A 147 16.21 -8.64 9.19
C VAL A 147 14.92 -9.43 9.03
N ALA A 148 14.70 -10.43 9.89
CA ALA A 148 13.46 -11.19 9.95
C ALA A 148 12.45 -10.44 10.81
N GLY A 149 11.55 -9.69 10.17
CA GLY A 149 10.51 -8.89 10.81
C GLY A 149 10.33 -7.52 10.15
N SER A 150 9.42 -6.72 10.68
CA SER A 150 9.19 -5.35 10.20
C SER A 150 10.29 -4.42 10.71
N VAL A 151 10.96 -3.72 9.81
CA VAL A 151 11.87 -2.62 10.14
C VAL A 151 11.05 -1.34 10.12
N THR A 152 10.83 -0.72 11.29
CA THR A 152 10.00 0.48 11.40
C THR A 152 10.65 1.73 10.82
N ASP A 153 11.98 1.75 10.75
CA ASP A 153 12.74 2.88 10.21
C ASP A 153 14.05 2.37 9.61
N PHE A 154 14.10 2.30 8.28
CA PHE A 154 15.33 1.99 7.56
C PHE A 154 15.94 3.29 7.06
N TYR A 155 16.75 3.93 7.90
CA TYR A 155 17.65 4.99 7.45
C TYR A 155 18.75 4.38 6.59
N SER A 156 18.44 4.07 5.33
CA SER A 156 19.50 3.99 4.34
C SER A 156 20.04 5.39 4.15
N TYR A 157 21.25 5.67 4.62
CA TYR A 157 22.11 6.68 3.98
C TYR A 157 22.56 6.15 2.61
N GLY A 158 21.62 5.68 1.79
CA GLY A 158 21.77 5.69 0.36
C GLY A 158 21.35 7.09 -0.03
N THR A 159 22.33 7.95 -0.32
CA THR A 159 22.03 9.09 -1.19
C THR A 159 21.21 8.55 -2.35
N SER A 160 20.12 9.22 -2.67
CA SER A 160 19.41 9.12 -3.96
C SER A 160 20.32 9.53 -5.13
N GLY A 161 21.61 9.16 -5.06
CA GLY A 161 22.77 9.93 -5.47
C GLY A 161 23.77 9.02 -6.14
N ASN A 162 24.12 9.41 -7.36
CA ASN A 162 25.15 8.84 -8.22
C ASN A 162 25.33 7.30 -8.21
N LEU A 163 24.91 6.64 -9.29
CA LEU A 163 25.17 5.22 -9.55
C LEU A 163 26.62 4.93 -9.98
N VAL A 164 27.40 5.97 -10.27
CA VAL A 164 28.83 5.89 -10.56
C VAL A 164 29.61 5.97 -9.25
N THR A 165 30.63 5.12 -9.12
CA THR A 165 31.53 5.06 -7.96
C THR A 165 32.97 4.90 -8.44
N THR A 166 33.93 5.10 -7.52
CA THR A 166 35.36 4.83 -7.80
C THR A 166 35.66 3.40 -8.26
N SER A 167 34.77 2.44 -7.99
CA SER A 167 35.02 1.01 -8.18
C SER A 167 34.40 0.41 -9.43
N ASN A 168 33.41 1.09 -10.04
CA ASN A 168 32.66 0.55 -11.16
C ASN A 168 32.96 1.21 -12.50
N LEU A 169 34.03 2.00 -12.58
CA LEU A 169 34.42 2.75 -13.77
C LEU A 169 35.57 2.09 -14.55
N THR A 170 35.46 2.17 -15.87
CA THR A 170 36.50 1.86 -16.85
C THR A 170 36.55 2.95 -17.90
N ALA A 171 37.68 3.08 -18.60
CA ALA A 171 37.82 4.01 -19.71
C ALA A 171 38.52 3.34 -20.89
N SER A 172 38.22 3.80 -22.09
CA SER A 172 38.95 3.46 -23.32
C SER A 172 40.47 3.64 -23.18
N SER A 173 40.88 4.71 -22.51
CA SER A 173 42.26 4.99 -22.14
C SER A 173 42.31 5.94 -20.95
N GLN A 174 43.44 6.02 -20.26
CA GLN A 174 43.64 6.94 -19.14
C GLN A 174 45.13 7.22 -18.91
N MET A 175 45.46 8.42 -18.45
CA MET A 175 46.78 8.70 -17.89
C MET A 175 46.88 8.17 -16.46
N ALA A 176 48.01 7.58 -16.08
CA ALA A 176 48.21 6.98 -14.76
C ALA A 176 47.98 7.97 -13.60
N ALA A 177 48.32 9.25 -13.80
CA ALA A 177 48.13 10.32 -12.82
C ALA A 177 46.67 10.81 -12.72
N PHE A 178 45.82 10.52 -13.71
CA PHE A 178 44.45 11.00 -13.85
C PHE A 178 43.49 9.85 -14.22
N PRO A 179 43.36 8.85 -13.34
CA PRO A 179 42.62 7.63 -13.62
C PRO A 179 41.10 7.87 -13.60
N VAL A 180 40.36 7.00 -14.31
CA VAL A 180 38.90 7.14 -14.52
C VAL A 180 38.10 7.15 -13.22
N ARG A 181 38.58 6.48 -12.16
CA ARG A 181 37.90 6.43 -10.85
C ARG A 181 37.62 7.81 -10.24
N ARG A 182 38.35 8.84 -10.65
CA ARG A 182 38.15 10.23 -10.20
C ARG A 182 36.78 10.79 -10.59
N LEU A 183 36.18 10.27 -11.66
CA LEU A 183 34.84 10.68 -12.08
C LEU A 183 33.72 10.20 -11.14
N GLY A 184 34.02 9.35 -10.15
CA GLY A 184 33.04 8.81 -9.22
C GLY A 184 33.54 8.85 -7.78
N ASP A 185 34.46 9.76 -7.46
CA ASP A 185 34.98 9.94 -6.11
C ASP A 185 34.27 11.06 -5.33
N GLY A 186 33.34 11.78 -5.98
CA GLY A 186 32.57 12.87 -5.39
C GLY A 186 33.40 14.16 -5.20
N ASN A 187 34.64 14.20 -5.67
CA ASN A 187 35.51 15.36 -5.59
C ASN A 187 35.61 16.06 -6.95
N VAL A 188 34.79 17.09 -7.12
CA VAL A 188 34.72 17.96 -8.31
C VAL A 188 35.99 18.76 -8.64
N SER A 189 37.07 18.58 -7.87
CA SER A 189 38.39 19.18 -8.15
C SER A 189 39.37 18.19 -8.76
N THR A 190 39.02 16.91 -8.86
CA THR A 190 39.84 15.88 -9.51
C THR A 190 39.18 15.46 -10.82
N HIS A 191 39.99 15.03 -11.80
CA HIS A 191 39.48 14.69 -13.13
C HIS A 191 40.09 13.40 -13.68
N TRP A 192 39.36 12.80 -14.61
CA TRP A 192 39.88 11.80 -15.54
C TRP A 192 40.47 12.46 -16.76
N TYR A 193 41.51 11.86 -17.32
CA TYR A 193 42.18 12.35 -18.51
C TYR A 193 42.52 11.19 -19.45
N ALA A 194 42.04 11.25 -20.69
CA ALA A 194 42.35 10.25 -21.72
C ALA A 194 43.85 10.22 -22.05
N ALA A 195 44.38 9.04 -22.40
CA ALA A 195 45.82 8.86 -22.64
C ALA A 195 46.30 9.45 -23.99
N ASN A 196 45.39 9.76 -24.91
CA ASN A 196 45.68 10.32 -26.22
C ASN A 196 44.52 11.16 -26.75
N THR A 197 44.72 11.78 -27.92
CA THR A 197 43.78 12.71 -28.56
C THR A 197 42.89 12.05 -29.61
N THR A 198 42.98 10.73 -29.81
CA THR A 198 42.22 10.00 -30.82
C THR A 198 40.78 9.78 -30.36
N LEU A 199 39.82 10.43 -31.01
CA LEU A 199 38.39 10.27 -30.73
C LEU A 199 37.77 9.17 -31.63
N PRO A 200 36.75 8.44 -31.15
CA PRO A 200 36.09 8.63 -29.87
C PRO A 200 36.88 8.04 -28.69
N GLN A 201 36.81 8.70 -27.53
CA GLN A 201 37.18 8.14 -26.24
C GLN A 201 35.90 7.87 -25.44
N TYR A 202 35.95 6.96 -24.48
CA TYR A 202 34.81 6.70 -23.61
C TYR A 202 35.21 6.42 -22.16
N VAL A 203 34.27 6.70 -21.27
CA VAL A 203 34.21 6.17 -19.90
C VAL A 203 32.96 5.33 -19.74
N GLN A 204 33.02 4.30 -18.92
CA GLN A 204 31.99 3.28 -18.79
C GLN A 204 31.80 2.86 -17.34
N ALA A 205 30.54 2.76 -16.91
CA ALA A 205 30.15 2.24 -15.61
C ALA A 205 29.55 0.83 -15.73
N ASP A 206 29.96 -0.11 -14.88
CA ASP A 206 29.29 -1.41 -14.66
C ASP A 206 28.43 -1.34 -13.39
N LEU A 207 27.12 -1.23 -13.54
CA LEU A 207 26.19 -1.10 -12.41
C LEU A 207 25.87 -2.46 -11.75
N GLY A 208 26.57 -3.53 -12.14
CA GLY A 208 26.42 -4.87 -11.58
C GLY A 208 25.26 -5.65 -12.20
N ALA A 209 25.09 -6.90 -11.78
CA ALA A 209 24.15 -7.85 -12.38
C ALA A 209 22.69 -7.37 -12.42
N ASN A 210 22.28 -6.52 -11.47
CA ASN A 210 20.92 -5.98 -11.41
C ASN A 210 20.70 -4.75 -12.31
N GLY A 211 21.78 -4.11 -12.78
CA GLY A 211 21.75 -2.90 -13.59
C GLY A 211 20.98 -1.74 -12.95
N ALA A 212 20.71 -0.72 -13.76
CA ALA A 212 19.76 0.34 -13.42
C ALA A 212 19.09 0.90 -14.68
N MET A 213 17.88 1.43 -14.54
CA MET A 213 17.23 2.26 -15.57
C MET A 213 17.65 3.72 -15.36
N VAL A 214 18.78 4.12 -15.93
CA VAL A 214 19.27 5.50 -15.83
C VAL A 214 18.36 6.40 -16.64
N ARG A 215 17.90 7.49 -16.01
CA ARG A 215 17.02 8.50 -16.59
C ARG A 215 17.58 9.91 -16.57
N ARG A 216 18.72 10.11 -15.92
CA ARG A 216 19.43 11.38 -15.90
C ARG A 216 20.90 11.13 -15.72
N TYR A 217 21.73 11.94 -16.37
CA TYR A 217 23.16 11.97 -16.14
C TYR A 217 23.66 13.41 -16.08
N ARG A 218 24.80 13.61 -15.43
CA ARG A 218 25.47 14.90 -15.42
C ARG A 218 26.99 14.77 -15.46
N LEU A 219 27.64 15.76 -16.05
CA LEU A 219 29.09 15.94 -16.03
C LEU A 219 29.39 17.22 -15.24
N TYR A 220 30.50 17.26 -14.52
CA TYR A 220 30.99 18.51 -13.91
C TYR A 220 32.19 19.05 -14.67
N TYR A 221 32.18 20.35 -14.97
CA TYR A 221 33.33 21.11 -15.47
C TYR A 221 33.78 22.12 -14.41
N VAL A 222 35.00 21.99 -13.91
CA VAL A 222 35.57 22.93 -12.92
C VAL A 222 36.03 24.24 -13.55
N GLY A 223 36.29 24.24 -14.86
CA GLY A 223 36.84 25.37 -15.61
C GLY A 223 36.45 25.34 -17.08
N VAL A 224 36.70 26.46 -17.78
CA VAL A 224 36.50 26.60 -19.23
C VAL A 224 37.76 26.07 -19.94
N TYR A 225 37.84 24.75 -20.09
CA TYR A 225 39.00 24.04 -20.65
C TYR A 225 38.75 23.58 -22.09
N GLN A 226 39.83 23.43 -22.86
CA GLN A 226 39.74 23.00 -24.27
C GLN A 226 39.44 21.50 -24.39
N GLU A 227 39.72 20.76 -23.33
CA GLU A 227 39.60 19.33 -23.09
C GLU A 227 38.17 18.91 -22.74
N ASN A 228 37.32 19.85 -22.32
CA ASN A 228 35.95 19.56 -21.91
C ASN A 228 35.17 18.89 -23.06
N PRO A 229 34.35 17.86 -22.78
CA PRO A 229 33.50 17.25 -23.78
C PRO A 229 32.59 18.27 -24.47
N LYS A 230 32.50 18.17 -25.80
CA LYS A 230 31.64 19.02 -26.65
C LYS A 230 30.55 18.20 -27.34
N ASN A 231 30.90 17.02 -27.86
CA ASN A 231 29.95 16.10 -28.46
C ASN A 231 30.16 14.71 -27.86
N TRP A 232 29.07 14.03 -27.52
CA TRP A 232 29.11 12.66 -27.04
C TRP A 232 27.78 11.95 -27.22
N THR A 233 27.82 10.62 -27.10
CA THR A 233 26.64 9.78 -27.00
C THR A 233 26.69 9.00 -25.70
N LEU A 234 25.64 9.08 -24.88
CA LEU A 234 25.42 8.15 -23.77
C LEU A 234 24.78 6.89 -24.34
N GLU A 235 25.39 5.74 -24.08
CA GLU A 235 24.97 4.43 -24.56
C GLU A 235 24.68 3.48 -23.38
N GLY A 236 23.72 2.58 -23.55
CA GLY A 236 23.40 1.50 -22.60
C GLY A 236 23.67 0.12 -23.20
N SER A 237 24.09 -0.84 -22.37
CA SER A 237 24.33 -2.22 -22.77
C SER A 237 24.04 -3.22 -21.65
N THR A 238 23.61 -4.43 -22.02
CA THR A 238 23.43 -5.55 -21.07
C THR A 238 24.66 -6.46 -21.00
N ASP A 239 25.54 -6.42 -22.01
CA ASP A 239 26.63 -7.38 -22.20
C ASP A 239 28.02 -6.74 -22.44
N ALA A 240 28.10 -5.41 -22.39
CA ALA A 240 29.27 -4.58 -22.68
C ALA A 240 29.81 -4.66 -24.12
N THR A 241 29.14 -5.38 -25.02
CA THR A 241 29.54 -5.56 -26.42
C THR A 241 28.55 -4.92 -27.39
N ASN A 242 27.25 -5.07 -27.15
CA ASN A 242 26.16 -4.49 -27.92
C ASN A 242 25.62 -3.25 -27.23
N TRP A 243 25.73 -2.09 -27.89
CA TRP A 243 25.45 -0.79 -27.30
C TRP A 243 24.28 -0.10 -28.00
N ILE A 244 23.33 0.40 -27.20
CA ILE A 244 22.17 1.18 -27.66
C ILE A 244 22.40 2.64 -27.29
N SER A 245 22.26 3.54 -28.28
CA SER A 245 22.33 4.98 -28.05
C SER A 245 21.10 5.45 -27.26
N LEU A 246 21.32 6.07 -26.10
CA LEU A 246 20.25 6.58 -25.22
C LEU A 246 20.07 8.10 -25.36
N HIS A 247 21.16 8.84 -25.57
CA HIS A 247 21.15 10.29 -25.75
C HIS A 247 22.41 10.77 -26.45
N THR A 248 22.26 11.70 -27.41
CA THR A 248 23.37 12.28 -28.16
C THR A 248 23.37 13.79 -27.97
N VAL A 249 24.53 14.32 -27.57
CA VAL A 249 24.79 15.76 -27.42
C VAL A 249 25.74 16.21 -28.52
N SER A 250 25.42 17.34 -29.13
CA SER A 250 26.28 18.01 -30.12
C SER A 250 26.38 19.49 -29.78
N GLY A 251 27.60 19.99 -29.59
CA GLY A 251 27.87 21.40 -29.35
C GLY A 251 27.60 21.86 -27.93
N GLU A 252 27.90 21.04 -26.92
CA GLU A 252 27.74 21.43 -25.52
C GLU A 252 28.52 22.73 -25.21
N PRO A 253 27.91 23.72 -24.55
CA PRO A 253 28.58 24.94 -24.12
C PRO A 253 29.76 24.67 -23.18
N ASN A 254 30.84 25.44 -23.31
CA ASN A 254 31.99 25.35 -22.42
C ASN A 254 31.83 26.27 -21.21
N THR A 255 30.96 25.90 -20.27
CA THR A 255 30.67 26.68 -19.06
C THR A 255 31.08 25.93 -17.79
N VAL A 256 31.36 26.65 -16.71
CA VAL A 256 31.69 26.02 -15.42
C VAL A 256 30.41 25.52 -14.74
N GLY A 257 30.46 24.33 -14.14
CA GLY A 257 29.38 23.78 -13.33
C GLY A 257 28.87 22.43 -13.82
N TRP A 258 27.65 22.08 -13.42
CA TRP A 258 26.99 20.84 -13.78
C TRP A 258 26.31 20.96 -15.15
N HIS A 259 26.63 20.02 -16.03
CA HIS A 259 26.00 19.81 -17.33
C HIS A 259 25.08 18.60 -17.24
N GLU A 260 23.79 18.86 -17.05
CA GLU A 260 22.78 17.84 -16.76
C GLU A 260 21.88 17.56 -17.96
N HIS A 261 21.59 16.28 -18.18
CA HIS A 261 20.69 15.83 -19.23
C HIS A 261 19.74 14.76 -18.71
N THR A 262 18.47 14.90 -19.06
CA THR A 262 17.42 13.92 -18.76
C THR A 262 17.20 13.02 -19.97
N LEU A 263 16.92 11.74 -19.73
CA LEU A 263 16.75 10.69 -20.71
C LEU A 263 15.30 10.20 -20.70
N SER A 264 14.79 9.83 -21.87
CA SER A 264 13.51 9.11 -22.00
C SER A 264 13.68 7.58 -21.87
N ASN A 265 14.77 7.12 -21.25
CA ASN A 265 15.08 5.70 -21.15
C ASN A 265 14.08 4.98 -20.24
N THR A 266 13.54 3.87 -20.74
CA THR A 266 12.62 2.97 -20.04
C THR A 266 13.20 1.58 -19.82
N THR A 267 14.45 1.35 -20.25
CA THR A 267 15.10 0.03 -20.19
C THR A 267 16.21 0.02 -19.14
N THR A 268 16.28 -1.05 -18.35
CA THR A 268 17.37 -1.29 -17.40
C THR A 268 18.58 -1.84 -18.15
N TYR A 269 19.73 -1.21 -17.98
CA TYR A 269 21.02 -1.67 -18.52
C TYR A 269 22.01 -1.91 -17.38
N ARG A 270 22.90 -2.88 -17.59
CA ARG A 270 24.02 -3.14 -16.67
C ARG A 270 25.15 -2.14 -16.89
N TYR A 271 25.47 -1.88 -18.15
CA TYR A 271 26.57 -1.02 -18.54
C TYR A 271 26.06 0.28 -19.13
N TYR A 272 26.69 1.39 -18.73
CA TYR A 272 26.49 2.70 -19.33
C TYR A 272 27.81 3.25 -19.81
N ARG A 273 27.84 3.88 -20.98
CA ARG A 273 29.07 4.41 -21.59
C ARG A 273 28.84 5.81 -22.12
N LEU A 274 29.66 6.75 -21.68
CA LEU A 274 29.73 8.10 -22.24
C LEU A 274 30.80 8.11 -23.33
N LYS A 275 30.37 8.07 -24.59
CA LYS A 275 31.25 8.03 -25.76
C LYS A 275 31.47 9.43 -26.31
N ILE A 276 32.61 10.03 -25.97
CA ILE A 276 33.00 11.38 -26.36
C ILE A 276 33.54 11.35 -27.79
N THR A 277 32.91 12.13 -28.67
CA THR A 277 33.22 12.20 -30.11
C THR A 277 33.82 13.53 -30.53
N ALA A 278 33.75 14.57 -29.69
CA ALA A 278 34.45 15.85 -29.87
C ALA A 278 34.68 16.53 -28.52
N VAL A 279 35.76 17.31 -28.41
CA VAL A 279 36.06 18.24 -27.31
C VAL A 279 36.09 19.68 -27.83
N GLN A 280 36.29 20.67 -26.97
CA GLN A 280 36.14 22.09 -27.33
C GLN A 280 37.16 22.58 -28.35
N ALA A 281 38.37 22.00 -28.39
CA ALA A 281 39.36 22.23 -29.44
C ALA A 281 39.80 20.93 -30.15
N SER A 282 40.35 21.05 -31.36
CA SER A 282 40.89 19.90 -32.08
C SER A 282 42.24 19.46 -31.50
N ASN A 283 42.55 18.16 -31.58
CA ASN A 283 43.83 17.56 -31.15
C ASN A 283 44.15 17.72 -29.65
N VAL A 284 43.13 17.74 -28.80
CA VAL A 284 43.28 17.72 -27.33
C VAL A 284 42.60 16.46 -26.77
N HIS A 285 43.08 15.97 -25.63
CA HIS A 285 42.53 14.80 -24.96
C HIS A 285 41.23 15.20 -24.23
N PRO A 286 40.24 14.30 -24.16
CA PRO A 286 39.09 14.50 -23.28
C PRO A 286 39.45 14.47 -21.80
N SER A 287 38.91 15.42 -21.04
CA SER A 287 39.00 15.48 -19.58
C SER A 287 37.75 16.14 -18.99
N PHE A 288 37.34 15.68 -17.81
CA PHE A 288 36.28 16.28 -16.99
C PHE A 288 36.32 15.72 -15.56
N GLU A 289 35.64 16.37 -14.61
CA GLU A 289 35.86 16.13 -13.18
C GLU A 289 34.99 15.02 -12.58
N GLU A 290 33.68 15.08 -12.76
CA GLU A 290 32.74 14.10 -12.19
C GLU A 290 31.76 13.62 -13.26
N TRP A 291 31.42 12.34 -13.23
CA TRP A 291 30.35 11.75 -14.01
C TRP A 291 29.33 11.13 -13.08
N GLU A 292 28.07 11.51 -13.26
CA GLU A 292 27.02 10.95 -12.44
C GLU A 292 25.84 10.40 -13.24
N LEU A 293 25.33 9.26 -12.77
CA LEU A 293 24.18 8.56 -13.34
C LEU A 293 23.09 8.41 -12.30
N TYR A 294 21.83 8.61 -12.70
CA TYR A 294 20.69 8.58 -11.81
C TYR A 294 19.54 7.77 -12.40
N SER A 295 18.91 6.93 -11.58
CA SER A 295 17.72 6.15 -11.94
C SER A 295 16.43 6.97 -11.97
N GLU A 296 16.43 8.15 -11.33
CA GLU A 296 15.23 8.97 -11.14
C GLU A 296 15.28 10.25 -11.99
N SER A 297 14.20 10.49 -12.75
CA SER A 297 13.86 11.83 -13.25
C SER A 297 13.41 12.65 -12.05
N GLY A 298 14.11 13.74 -11.75
CA GLY A 298 13.96 14.47 -10.49
C GLY A 298 12.50 14.69 -10.05
N SER A 299 12.17 14.13 -8.89
CA SER A 299 11.19 14.62 -7.92
C SER A 299 11.42 13.82 -6.63
N VAL A 300 12.15 14.41 -5.69
CA VAL A 300 12.23 13.91 -4.32
C VAL A 300 10.84 14.13 -3.73
N GLY A 301 10.01 13.09 -3.75
CA GLY A 301 8.58 13.26 -3.48
C GLY A 301 7.83 12.00 -3.06
N ASP A 302 8.28 10.80 -3.40
CA ASP A 302 7.58 9.59 -2.97
C ASP A 302 8.53 8.51 -2.46
N VAL A 303 8.44 8.24 -1.16
CA VAL A 303 8.92 6.99 -0.57
C VAL A 303 8.15 5.86 -1.22
N ALA A 304 8.79 5.10 -2.11
CA ALA A 304 8.22 3.85 -2.60
C ALA A 304 8.18 2.83 -1.45
N LEU A 305 7.08 2.80 -0.71
CA LEU A 305 6.80 1.78 0.30
C LEU A 305 6.52 0.45 -0.41
N ARG A 306 7.54 -0.40 -0.53
CA ARG A 306 7.37 -1.80 -0.97
C ARG A 306 6.78 -2.61 0.18
N LEU A 307 5.49 -2.94 0.10
CA LEU A 307 4.83 -3.85 1.04
C LEU A 307 4.89 -5.26 0.48
N SER A 308 5.66 -6.14 1.10
CA SER A 308 5.74 -7.54 0.65
C SER A 308 4.45 -8.30 0.91
N GLN A 309 3.69 -8.01 1.98
CA GLN A 309 2.37 -8.61 2.29
C GLN A 309 1.51 -7.78 3.29
N GLY A 310 1.20 -6.51 3.02
CA GLY A 310 0.39 -5.70 3.95
C GLY A 310 -0.38 -4.56 3.31
N THR A 311 -1.45 -4.11 3.98
CA THR A 311 -2.26 -2.95 3.58
C THR A 311 -1.54 -1.65 3.90
N LEU A 312 -1.39 -0.79 2.90
CA LEU A 312 -0.88 0.57 3.04
C LEU A 312 -1.91 1.45 3.77
N ARG A 313 -1.58 1.98 4.96
CA ARG A 313 -2.41 2.98 5.66
C ARG A 313 -1.81 4.37 5.45
N LEU A 314 -2.48 5.22 4.66
CA LEU A 314 -2.15 6.65 4.53
C LEU A 314 -2.90 7.44 5.61
N SER A 315 -2.22 7.87 6.67
CA SER A 315 -2.76 8.83 7.63
C SER A 315 -2.25 10.24 7.32
N GLY A 316 -3.15 11.21 7.20
CA GLY A 316 -2.80 12.63 7.09
C GLY A 316 -2.87 13.26 5.69
N LEU A 317 -3.80 12.84 4.83
CA LEU A 317 -4.09 13.59 3.59
C LEU A 317 -4.59 14.99 3.96
N ALA A 318 -3.68 15.96 3.96
CA ALA A 318 -3.94 17.33 4.36
C ALA A 318 -5.01 17.95 3.45
N THR A 319 -6.09 18.42 4.04
CA THR A 319 -7.21 19.08 3.36
C THR A 319 -6.83 20.52 3.01
N GLY A 320 -6.01 20.69 1.97
CA GLY A 320 -5.79 21.97 1.32
C GLY A 320 -6.88 22.22 0.28
N ALA A 321 -7.83 23.08 0.63
CA ALA A 321 -8.85 23.76 -0.19
C ALA A 321 -9.11 23.28 -1.65
N ALA A 322 -10.36 22.85 -1.86
CA ALA A 322 -11.17 23.02 -3.08
C ALA A 322 -10.70 22.37 -4.39
N SER A 323 -10.96 21.08 -4.56
CA SER A 323 -11.81 20.56 -5.65
C SER A 323 -11.91 19.04 -5.58
N SER A 324 -13.08 18.54 -5.91
CA SER A 324 -13.51 17.16 -5.81
C SER A 324 -12.62 16.21 -6.60
N THR A 325 -11.85 15.34 -5.94
CA THR A 325 -11.89 13.86 -6.09
C THR A 325 -11.00 13.24 -5.01
N ARG A 326 -11.62 12.47 -4.09
CA ARG A 326 -10.97 11.88 -2.90
C ARG A 326 -10.72 10.37 -3.03
N LEU A 327 -10.55 9.86 -4.26
CA LEU A 327 -10.31 8.44 -4.48
C LEU A 327 -8.95 8.27 -5.17
N LEU A 328 -8.09 7.48 -4.56
CA LEU A 328 -6.85 7.00 -5.18
C LEU A 328 -7.21 5.66 -5.84
N GLY A 329 -7.06 5.59 -7.15
CA GLY A 329 -7.30 4.38 -7.94
C GLY A 329 -5.97 3.70 -8.25
N LEU A 330 -5.97 2.37 -8.36
CA LEU A 330 -4.84 1.66 -8.95
C LEU A 330 -5.03 1.65 -10.47
N ASP A 331 -4.04 2.14 -11.23
CA ASP A 331 -4.06 1.99 -12.68
C ASP A 331 -3.88 0.51 -13.09
N GLY A 332 -3.97 0.22 -14.40
CA GLY A 332 -3.76 -1.14 -14.92
C GLY A 332 -2.37 -1.73 -14.65
N GLY A 333 -1.43 -0.92 -14.13
CA GLY A 333 -0.11 -1.31 -13.67
C GLY A 333 0.05 -1.35 -12.15
N GLY A 334 -1.01 -1.11 -11.37
CA GLY A 334 -0.99 -1.12 -9.91
C GLY A 334 -0.41 0.14 -9.26
N LEU A 335 -0.28 1.25 -10.01
CA LEU A 335 0.17 2.53 -9.46
C LEU A 335 -1.01 3.31 -8.88
N LEU A 336 -0.84 3.86 -7.67
CA LEU A 336 -1.81 4.77 -7.07
C LEU A 336 -1.84 6.08 -7.85
N THR A 337 -2.97 6.38 -8.48
CA THR A 337 -3.19 7.61 -9.23
C THR A 337 -4.36 8.37 -8.61
N PRO A 338 -4.32 9.72 -8.59
CA PRO A 338 -5.52 10.51 -8.37
C PRO A 338 -6.53 10.06 -9.42
N MET A 339 -7.67 9.54 -8.98
CA MET A 339 -8.72 9.22 -9.93
C MET A 339 -9.20 10.53 -10.53
N THR A 340 -8.92 10.72 -11.82
CA THR A 340 -9.46 11.82 -12.62
C THR A 340 -10.89 11.51 -13.09
N ALA A 341 -11.34 10.26 -12.92
CA ALA A 341 -12.69 9.78 -13.13
C ALA A 341 -13.00 8.60 -12.18
N LEU A 342 -14.26 8.47 -11.76
CA LEU A 342 -14.73 7.30 -11.01
C LEU A 342 -14.56 6.02 -11.86
N PRO A 343 -14.14 4.88 -11.28
CA PRO A 343 -13.98 3.62 -12.01
C PRO A 343 -15.40 3.10 -12.28
N ALA A 344 -15.58 2.42 -13.41
CA ALA A 344 -16.87 1.84 -13.75
C ALA A 344 -17.38 0.95 -12.59
N GLY A 345 -18.52 1.34 -11.97
CA GLY A 345 -19.14 0.62 -10.84
C GLY A 345 -19.40 1.41 -9.54
N PHE A 346 -19.01 2.69 -9.44
CA PHE A 346 -19.22 3.55 -8.25
C PHE A 346 -20.14 4.76 -8.49
N SER A 347 -21.35 4.55 -9.03
CA SER A 347 -22.39 5.60 -9.13
C SER A 347 -23.49 5.40 -8.08
N ASP A 348 -23.90 6.45 -7.37
CA ASP A 348 -25.08 6.44 -6.48
C ASP A 348 -25.82 7.80 -6.49
N ASN A 349 -27.15 7.69 -6.65
CA ASN A 349 -28.28 8.62 -6.45
C ASN A 349 -28.26 10.07 -6.94
N LEU A 350 -27.55 10.39 -8.02
CA LEU A 350 -27.95 11.42 -9.01
C LEU A 350 -28.44 12.79 -8.47
N GLY A 351 -28.02 13.23 -7.28
CA GLY A 351 -28.57 14.42 -6.62
C GLY A 351 -28.24 15.75 -7.31
N ASP A 352 -27.23 15.79 -8.18
CA ASP A 352 -26.81 16.95 -8.97
C ASP A 352 -26.52 16.62 -10.46
N HIS A 353 -26.98 15.46 -10.93
CA HIS A 353 -26.67 15.01 -12.28
C HIS A 353 -27.63 15.59 -13.32
N THR A 354 -27.09 16.38 -14.25
CA THR A 354 -27.73 16.64 -15.55
C THR A 354 -27.47 15.45 -16.46
N ALA A 355 -28.48 14.62 -16.72
CA ALA A 355 -28.38 13.55 -17.71
C ALA A 355 -28.11 14.17 -19.10
N THR A 356 -26.96 13.87 -19.69
CA THR A 356 -26.59 14.32 -21.05
C THR A 356 -27.03 13.35 -22.14
N GLN A 357 -27.62 12.22 -21.74
CA GLN A 357 -28.21 11.16 -22.55
C GLN A 357 -29.46 10.62 -21.85
N ASP A 358 -30.23 9.79 -22.55
CA ASP A 358 -31.40 9.13 -21.97
C ASP A 358 -31.01 8.24 -20.78
N LEU A 359 -31.80 8.32 -19.71
CA LEU A 359 -31.64 7.49 -18.51
C LEU A 359 -32.45 6.20 -18.67
N ASP A 360 -31.79 5.11 -19.04
CA ASP A 360 -32.38 3.77 -19.03
C ASP A 360 -32.22 3.13 -17.64
N LEU A 361 -33.34 2.92 -16.95
CA LEU A 361 -33.39 2.26 -15.63
C LEU A 361 -33.58 0.74 -15.73
N GLY A 362 -33.71 0.19 -16.94
CA GLY A 362 -33.98 -1.22 -17.18
C GLY A 362 -35.27 -1.67 -16.50
N ALA A 363 -35.16 -2.66 -15.61
CA ALA A 363 -36.28 -3.18 -14.82
C ALA A 363 -36.60 -2.34 -13.57
N HIS A 364 -35.83 -1.29 -13.29
CA HIS A 364 -35.98 -0.48 -12.07
C HIS A 364 -36.98 0.65 -12.26
N LYS A 365 -37.60 1.06 -11.16
CA LYS A 365 -38.59 2.13 -11.10
C LYS A 365 -37.97 3.38 -10.47
N LEU A 366 -38.48 4.56 -10.81
CA LEU A 366 -38.24 5.77 -10.01
C LEU A 366 -39.11 5.69 -8.75
N THR A 367 -38.47 5.45 -7.61
CA THR A 367 -39.11 5.23 -6.31
C THR A 367 -38.71 6.29 -5.30
N GLY A 368 -39.64 6.75 -4.47
CA GLY A 368 -39.32 7.61 -3.32
C GLY A 368 -38.89 6.81 -2.10
N ASN A 369 -37.89 7.31 -1.34
CA ASN A 369 -37.49 6.80 -0.02
C ASN A 369 -37.22 5.28 0.06
N GLY A 370 -36.64 4.69 -1.00
CA GLY A 370 -36.29 3.27 -1.03
C GLY A 370 -37.47 2.30 -1.14
N GLY A 371 -38.67 2.80 -1.50
CA GLY A 371 -39.83 1.94 -1.78
C GLY A 371 -39.65 1.09 -3.05
N SER A 372 -40.49 0.08 -3.25
CA SER A 372 -40.53 -0.75 -4.47
C SER A 372 -41.59 -0.31 -5.48
N THR A 373 -42.36 0.73 -5.13
CA THR A 373 -43.47 1.25 -5.92
C THR A 373 -43.12 2.60 -6.50
N GLY A 374 -43.39 2.84 -7.78
CA GLY A 374 -42.91 4.04 -8.45
C GLY A 374 -43.41 4.24 -9.86
N LEU A 375 -42.66 5.06 -10.61
CA LEU A 375 -42.87 5.30 -12.04
C LEU A 375 -41.96 4.37 -12.84
N SER A 376 -42.51 3.61 -13.78
CA SER A 376 -41.73 2.88 -14.79
C SER A 376 -42.14 3.28 -16.19
N ILE A 377 -41.16 3.28 -17.09
CA ILE A 377 -41.35 3.49 -18.52
C ILE A 377 -40.96 2.18 -19.20
N SER A 378 -41.92 1.53 -19.86
CA SER A 378 -41.64 0.30 -20.61
C SER A 378 -40.99 0.61 -21.97
N ASN A 379 -40.46 -0.42 -22.62
CA ASN A 379 -39.75 -0.31 -23.90
C ASN A 379 -40.58 0.27 -25.07
N ASN A 380 -41.90 0.31 -24.96
CA ASN A 380 -42.79 0.94 -25.93
C ASN A 380 -43.15 2.40 -25.57
N GLY A 381 -42.53 2.96 -24.53
CA GLY A 381 -42.79 4.30 -24.03
C GLY A 381 -44.01 4.41 -23.10
N ALA A 382 -44.71 3.32 -22.80
CA ALA A 382 -45.83 3.37 -21.88
C ALA A 382 -45.33 3.63 -20.45
N VAL A 383 -45.83 4.71 -19.87
CA VAL A 383 -45.61 5.09 -18.47
C VAL A 383 -46.62 4.37 -17.61
N THR A 384 -46.15 3.62 -16.62
CA THR A 384 -46.99 2.94 -15.64
C THR A 384 -46.65 3.43 -14.24
N THR A 385 -47.67 3.71 -13.44
CA THR A 385 -47.54 4.16 -12.06
C THR A 385 -48.24 3.15 -11.16
N ASP A 386 -47.60 2.77 -10.05
CA ASP A 386 -48.23 1.85 -9.09
C ASP A 386 -49.33 2.54 -8.26
N GLY A 387 -49.32 3.88 -8.21
CA GLY A 387 -50.33 4.71 -7.55
C GLY A 387 -50.90 5.78 -8.46
N ALA A 388 -51.72 6.68 -7.90
CA ALA A 388 -52.30 7.80 -8.65
C ALA A 388 -51.20 8.76 -9.15
N LEU A 389 -51.25 9.11 -10.43
CA LEU A 389 -50.38 10.13 -11.02
C LEU A 389 -51.10 11.49 -10.96
N ALA A 390 -50.66 12.37 -10.07
CA ALA A 390 -51.13 13.75 -10.03
C ALA A 390 -50.28 14.62 -10.95
N VAL A 391 -50.92 15.32 -11.89
CA VAL A 391 -50.29 16.23 -12.84
C VAL A 391 -50.76 17.66 -12.58
N ASN A 392 -49.82 18.58 -12.41
CA ASN A 392 -50.13 20.00 -12.26
C ASN A 392 -49.93 20.69 -13.63
N GLY A 393 -50.89 20.50 -14.53
CA GLY A 393 -50.85 21.01 -15.91
C GLY A 393 -51.69 20.20 -16.89
N ASP A 394 -51.62 20.57 -18.18
CA ASP A 394 -52.32 19.87 -19.26
C ASP A 394 -51.68 18.51 -19.54
N VAL A 395 -52.50 17.45 -19.62
CA VAL A 395 -52.07 16.17 -20.19
C VAL A 395 -52.32 16.21 -21.69
N ALA A 396 -51.28 16.48 -22.47
CA ALA A 396 -51.29 16.28 -23.91
C ALA A 396 -51.26 14.77 -24.22
N ALA A 397 -52.37 14.07 -23.99
CA ALA A 397 -52.57 12.77 -24.61
C ALA A 397 -52.64 13.00 -26.13
N GLY A 398 -52.11 12.06 -26.93
CA GLY A 398 -52.22 12.12 -28.39
C GLY A 398 -53.68 11.99 -28.87
N ALA A 399 -53.96 11.07 -29.79
CA ALA A 399 -55.29 10.99 -30.40
C ALA A 399 -56.43 10.58 -29.43
N ASN A 400 -56.13 9.86 -28.33
CA ASN A 400 -57.15 9.32 -27.43
C ASN A 400 -56.66 9.29 -25.97
N LEU A 401 -57.46 9.82 -25.03
CA LEU A 401 -57.39 9.49 -23.61
C LEU A 401 -58.34 8.31 -23.36
N SER A 402 -57.79 7.13 -23.05
CA SER A 402 -58.59 5.97 -22.65
C SER A 402 -58.58 5.87 -21.13
N VAL A 403 -59.75 6.04 -20.51
CA VAL A 403 -59.91 5.80 -19.07
C VAL A 403 -60.77 4.57 -18.88
N THR A 404 -60.19 3.54 -18.26
CA THR A 404 -60.92 2.35 -17.85
C THR A 404 -61.37 2.55 -16.41
N GLY A 405 -62.61 3.00 -16.21
CA GLY A 405 -63.22 3.19 -14.89
C GLY A 405 -63.81 4.59 -14.66
N THR A 406 -64.26 4.83 -13.43
CA THR A 406 -64.88 6.09 -13.00
C THR A 406 -63.88 7.24 -13.07
N THR A 407 -64.21 8.33 -13.76
CA THR A 407 -63.36 9.52 -13.84
C THR A 407 -64.07 10.69 -13.17
N THR A 408 -63.43 11.37 -12.22
CA THR A 408 -63.94 12.63 -11.69
C THR A 408 -63.33 13.79 -12.47
N ILE A 409 -64.17 14.65 -13.05
CA ILE A 409 -63.71 15.83 -13.80
C ILE A 409 -63.76 17.05 -12.87
N GLY A 410 -62.58 17.55 -12.50
CA GLY A 410 -62.42 18.68 -11.58
C GLY A 410 -62.47 18.29 -10.10
N SER A 411 -61.94 19.15 -9.22
CA SER A 411 -61.79 18.87 -7.78
C SER A 411 -63.11 18.72 -7.01
N SER A 412 -64.21 19.24 -7.56
CA SER A 412 -65.56 19.12 -7.02
C SER A 412 -66.49 18.34 -7.96
N GLY A 413 -65.95 17.61 -8.94
CA GLY A 413 -66.75 16.88 -9.91
C GLY A 413 -67.47 15.68 -9.29
N THR A 414 -68.58 15.27 -9.90
CA THR A 414 -69.17 13.94 -9.67
C THR A 414 -68.41 12.93 -10.52
N ALA A 415 -68.27 11.69 -10.04
CA ALA A 415 -67.73 10.60 -10.84
C ALA A 415 -68.58 10.42 -12.10
N LEU A 416 -67.93 10.38 -13.26
CA LEU A 416 -68.53 10.06 -14.54
C LEU A 416 -68.19 8.60 -14.83
N ASP A 417 -69.23 7.77 -14.86
CA ASP A 417 -69.14 6.33 -15.09
C ASP A 417 -69.08 6.02 -16.58
N ALA A 418 -69.88 6.72 -17.40
CA ALA A 418 -69.80 6.61 -18.86
C ALA A 418 -70.39 7.82 -19.61
N VAL A 419 -69.84 8.12 -20.80
CA VAL A 419 -70.53 8.86 -21.85
C VAL A 419 -70.87 7.90 -22.99
N ILE A 420 -72.15 7.54 -23.12
CA ILE A 420 -72.62 6.62 -24.15
C ILE A 420 -73.20 7.44 -25.31
N ARG A 421 -72.67 7.23 -26.52
CA ARG A 421 -73.29 7.75 -27.74
C ARG A 421 -73.98 6.65 -28.51
N ALA A 422 -75.22 6.90 -28.92
CA ALA A 422 -75.99 6.01 -29.77
C ALA A 422 -76.60 6.77 -30.94
N SER A 423 -76.67 6.12 -32.08
CA SER A 423 -77.41 6.57 -33.25
C SER A 423 -78.53 5.57 -33.49
N VAL A 424 -79.77 6.03 -33.41
CA VAL A 424 -80.94 5.17 -33.58
C VAL A 424 -81.80 5.74 -34.69
N TYR A 425 -82.09 4.91 -35.69
CA TYR A 425 -83.06 5.24 -36.73
C TYR A 425 -84.45 4.80 -36.29
N PHE A 426 -85.41 5.71 -36.33
CA PHE A 426 -86.82 5.35 -36.21
C PHE A 426 -87.68 6.34 -36.96
N ASP A 427 -88.87 5.86 -37.34
CA ASP A 427 -89.94 6.66 -37.93
C ASP A 427 -90.99 6.91 -36.86
N LEU A 428 -91.35 8.18 -36.66
CA LEU A 428 -92.37 8.53 -35.69
C LEU A 428 -93.75 8.33 -36.35
N PRO A 429 -94.73 7.73 -35.66
CA PRO A 429 -96.09 7.75 -36.17
C PRO A 429 -96.60 9.19 -36.23
N ALA A 430 -97.54 9.48 -37.13
CA ALA A 430 -98.20 10.77 -37.17
C ALA A 430 -98.82 11.13 -35.79
N ILE A 431 -98.37 12.23 -35.21
CA ILE A 431 -98.78 12.67 -33.87
C ILE A 431 -99.88 13.73 -34.01
N GLY A 432 -101.09 13.36 -33.59
CA GLY A 432 -102.26 14.24 -33.63
C GLY A 432 -102.05 15.56 -32.86
N SER A 433 -102.89 16.55 -33.17
CA SER A 433 -102.94 17.85 -32.49
C SER A 433 -103.05 17.69 -30.96
N ASN A 434 -102.26 18.45 -30.20
CA ASN A 434 -102.20 18.40 -28.74
C ASN A 434 -101.97 17.00 -28.14
N ASN A 435 -101.35 16.10 -28.89
CA ASN A 435 -101.06 14.74 -28.47
C ASN A 435 -99.55 14.52 -28.30
N SER A 436 -99.20 13.41 -27.67
CA SER A 436 -97.81 13.02 -27.44
C SER A 436 -97.58 11.55 -27.78
N TYR A 437 -96.37 11.22 -28.18
CA TYR A 437 -95.94 9.86 -28.43
C TYR A 437 -94.61 9.60 -27.71
N VAL A 438 -94.46 8.42 -27.13
CA VAL A 438 -93.21 8.00 -26.48
C VAL A 438 -92.57 6.94 -27.37
N GLN A 439 -91.39 7.26 -27.88
CA GLN A 439 -90.55 6.30 -28.57
C GLN A 439 -89.56 5.69 -27.59
N THR A 440 -89.60 4.37 -27.43
CA THR A 440 -88.60 3.64 -26.67
C THR A 440 -87.46 3.19 -27.59
N VAL A 441 -86.22 3.39 -27.15
CA VAL A 441 -85.01 2.99 -27.88
C VAL A 441 -84.05 2.22 -26.97
N SER A 442 -83.35 1.23 -27.53
CA SER A 442 -82.34 0.48 -26.79
C SER A 442 -80.98 1.15 -26.89
N VAL A 443 -80.38 1.49 -25.75
CA VAL A 443 -79.03 2.04 -25.62
C VAL A 443 -78.30 1.25 -24.54
N PRO A 444 -77.60 0.15 -24.91
CA PRO A 444 -76.91 -0.72 -23.97
C PRO A 444 -75.97 0.07 -23.05
N GLY A 445 -76.00 -0.26 -21.76
CA GLY A 445 -75.17 0.38 -20.73
C GLY A 445 -75.78 1.64 -20.08
N ALA A 446 -76.85 2.21 -20.64
CA ALA A 446 -77.56 3.32 -20.00
C ALA A 446 -78.25 2.88 -18.70
N VAL A 447 -78.08 3.60 -17.60
CA VAL A 447 -78.72 3.30 -16.30
C VAL A 447 -79.75 4.37 -15.88
N PRO A 448 -80.82 4.01 -15.14
CA PRO A 448 -81.76 4.97 -14.59
C PRO A 448 -81.07 6.06 -13.76
N GLY A 449 -81.49 7.31 -13.96
CA GLY A 449 -80.89 8.50 -13.32
C GLY A 449 -79.85 9.23 -14.19
N ALA A 450 -79.40 8.62 -15.29
CA ALA A 450 -78.50 9.26 -16.23
C ALA A 450 -79.17 10.44 -16.97
N THR A 451 -78.34 11.41 -17.38
CA THR A 451 -78.78 12.53 -18.22
C THR A 451 -78.80 12.10 -19.68
N VAL A 452 -79.91 12.32 -20.38
CA VAL A 452 -80.07 11.97 -21.79
C VAL A 452 -80.25 13.22 -22.64
N TYR A 453 -79.36 13.41 -23.60
CA TYR A 453 -79.52 14.38 -24.68
C TYR A 453 -80.00 13.68 -25.94
N VAL A 454 -80.94 14.29 -26.65
CA VAL A 454 -81.47 13.79 -27.92
C VAL A 454 -81.34 14.87 -28.97
N SER A 455 -80.69 14.54 -30.08
CA SER A 455 -80.49 15.44 -31.21
C SER A 455 -81.00 14.76 -32.49
N PRO A 456 -82.09 15.25 -33.11
CA PRO A 456 -82.56 14.70 -34.38
C PRO A 456 -81.63 15.10 -35.53
N ASN A 457 -81.48 14.25 -36.55
CA ASN A 457 -80.64 14.51 -37.72
C ASN A 457 -81.18 15.64 -38.62
N ALA A 458 -82.48 15.93 -38.54
CA ALA A 458 -83.12 17.05 -39.21
C ALA A 458 -84.02 17.80 -38.23
N GLY A 459 -84.39 19.05 -38.55
CA GLY A 459 -85.36 19.80 -37.76
C GLY A 459 -86.69 19.06 -37.68
N LEU A 460 -87.29 19.00 -36.49
CA LEU A 460 -88.61 18.41 -36.32
C LEU A 460 -89.66 19.28 -37.02
N PRO A 461 -90.65 18.68 -37.72
CA PRO A 461 -91.65 19.43 -38.46
C PRO A 461 -92.62 20.20 -37.55
N GLY A 462 -93.00 21.39 -38.00
CA GLY A 462 -94.05 22.21 -37.40
C GLY A 462 -93.83 22.49 -35.91
N SER A 463 -94.80 22.08 -35.09
CA SER A 463 -94.81 22.29 -33.63
C SER A 463 -94.38 21.05 -32.84
N LEU A 464 -93.68 20.12 -33.49
CA LEU A 464 -93.18 18.91 -32.84
C LEU A 464 -91.91 19.20 -32.05
N VAL A 465 -91.89 18.83 -30.77
CA VAL A 465 -90.74 19.00 -29.88
C VAL A 465 -90.37 17.71 -29.16
N VAL A 466 -89.08 17.52 -28.89
CA VAL A 466 -88.64 16.55 -27.87
C VAL A 466 -88.95 17.16 -26.51
N SER A 467 -89.94 16.61 -25.81
CA SER A 467 -90.41 17.14 -24.53
C SER A 467 -89.51 16.71 -23.37
N ASN A 468 -89.10 15.44 -23.34
CA ASN A 468 -88.10 14.93 -22.42
C ASN A 468 -87.56 13.59 -22.93
N ALA A 469 -86.41 13.19 -22.41
CA ALA A 469 -85.87 11.86 -22.57
C ALA A 469 -85.33 11.37 -21.22
N ARG A 470 -85.53 10.09 -20.91
CA ARG A 470 -85.02 9.49 -19.68
C ARG A 470 -84.69 8.02 -19.88
N VAL A 471 -83.71 7.53 -19.13
CA VAL A 471 -83.47 6.09 -19.02
C VAL A 471 -84.53 5.50 -18.10
N THR A 472 -85.45 4.70 -18.65
CA THR A 472 -86.57 4.13 -17.89
C THR A 472 -86.17 2.79 -17.23
N TYR A 473 -85.35 1.99 -17.92
CA TYR A 473 -84.74 0.75 -17.41
C TYR A 473 -83.31 0.64 -17.93
N ASN A 474 -82.50 -0.23 -17.33
CA ASN A 474 -81.15 -0.50 -17.82
C ASN A 474 -81.17 -0.84 -19.31
N GLY A 475 -80.44 -0.06 -20.11
CA GLY A 475 -80.35 -0.24 -21.56
C GLY A 475 -81.51 0.33 -22.37
N SER A 476 -82.47 1.05 -21.76
CA SER A 476 -83.70 1.50 -22.42
C SER A 476 -84.04 2.96 -22.13
N ILE A 477 -84.20 3.75 -23.18
CA ILE A 477 -84.51 5.18 -23.10
C ILE A 477 -85.88 5.43 -23.71
N ASP A 478 -86.72 6.16 -22.98
CA ASP A 478 -87.97 6.70 -23.50
C ASP A 478 -87.77 8.15 -23.91
N ILE A 479 -88.13 8.46 -25.15
CA ILE A 479 -88.11 9.81 -25.73
C ILE A 479 -89.55 10.23 -25.96
N LYS A 480 -90.00 11.26 -25.23
CA LYS A 480 -91.35 11.80 -25.39
C LYS A 480 -91.35 12.93 -26.41
N PHE A 481 -92.13 12.75 -27.46
CA PHE A 481 -92.43 13.76 -28.46
C PHE A 481 -93.81 14.37 -28.20
N VAL A 482 -93.92 15.69 -28.31
CA VAL A 482 -95.18 16.42 -28.12
C VAL A 482 -95.44 17.29 -29.33
N ASN A 483 -96.64 17.18 -29.89
CA ASN A 483 -97.14 18.12 -30.88
C ASN A 483 -97.97 19.21 -30.19
N ALA A 484 -97.38 20.39 -30.03
CA ALA A 484 -98.04 21.54 -29.41
C ALA A 484 -98.88 22.37 -30.40
N GLY A 485 -98.97 21.93 -31.66
CA GLY A 485 -99.64 22.65 -32.74
C GLY A 485 -101.06 22.17 -33.00
N GLY A 486 -101.81 22.97 -33.76
CA GLY A 486 -103.22 22.71 -34.10
C GLY A 486 -103.45 21.59 -35.13
N ASN A 487 -102.41 21.16 -35.85
CA ASN A 487 -102.48 20.15 -36.91
C ASN A 487 -101.63 18.92 -36.57
N THR A 488 -102.03 17.74 -37.07
CA THR A 488 -101.21 16.52 -37.01
C THR A 488 -99.84 16.77 -37.64
N GLN A 489 -98.77 16.37 -36.95
CA GLN A 489 -97.38 16.43 -37.45
C GLN A 489 -96.89 15.01 -37.74
N ASP A 490 -96.19 14.85 -38.85
CA ASP A 490 -95.61 13.58 -39.27
C ASP A 490 -94.12 13.81 -39.59
N ALA A 491 -93.25 13.18 -38.81
CA ALA A 491 -91.81 13.35 -38.92
C ALA A 491 -91.22 12.13 -39.62
N LEU A 492 -90.78 12.32 -40.86
CA LEU A 492 -90.16 11.26 -41.66
C LEU A 492 -89.00 10.58 -40.90
N GLY A 493 -88.90 9.28 -41.08
CA GLY A 493 -87.88 8.45 -40.46
C GLY A 493 -86.46 9.00 -40.63
N MET A 494 -85.80 9.23 -39.51
CA MET A 494 -84.48 9.82 -39.44
C MET A 494 -83.64 9.22 -38.31
N ASN A 495 -82.34 9.49 -38.34
CA ASN A 495 -81.47 9.18 -37.21
C ASN A 495 -81.69 10.19 -36.08
N TYR A 496 -81.69 9.68 -34.86
CA TYR A 496 -81.59 10.45 -33.64
C TYR A 496 -80.28 10.09 -32.95
N TYR A 497 -79.51 11.13 -32.61
CA TYR A 497 -78.25 11.02 -31.89
C TYR A 497 -78.53 11.21 -30.40
N LEU A 498 -78.27 10.16 -29.62
CA LEU A 498 -78.42 10.16 -28.18
C LEU A 498 -77.05 10.25 -27.52
N THR A 499 -76.94 11.10 -26.49
CA THR A 499 -75.81 11.11 -25.57
C THR A 499 -76.33 10.86 -24.17
N VAL A 500 -75.88 9.78 -23.55
CA VAL A 500 -76.16 9.47 -22.14
C VAL A 500 -74.91 9.81 -21.34
N ILE A 501 -75.06 10.65 -20.32
CA ILE A 501 -74.01 10.98 -19.37
C ILE A 501 -74.46 10.43 -18.01
N GLN A 502 -73.70 9.49 -17.47
CA GLN A 502 -74.01 8.77 -16.23
C GLN A 502 -72.83 8.68 -15.30
#